data_AF-A0A1W1DQX2-F1
#
_entry.id   AF-A0A1W1DQX2-F1
#
_cell.length_a   1.000
_cell.length_b   1.000
_cell.length_c   1.000
_cell.angle_alpha   90.00
_cell.angle_beta   90.00
_cell.angle_gamma   90.00
#
_symmetry.space_group_name_H-M   'P 1'
#
loop_
_entity.id
_entity.type
_entity.pdbx_description
1 polymer ?
#
loop_
_entity_poly.entity_id
_entity_poly.type
_entity_poly.pdbx_seq_one_letter_code
_entity_poly.pdbx_strand_id
1 'polypeptide(L)'
;MHPFTPHAVETIGELDVIDYVKKKSSGDDDIVVIDTRTPNWPVITGGIPTAINIPYTHFKKKEKALEIMEDKLGVQVDDTWNFTYAKTLVMYCNGVWCGQTPAAIKALLGYGYPAAKIKYYRGGMNSWKSLGLKTVNL
;
A
#
# COMPACT_ATOMS: atom_id res chain seq x y z
N MET A 1 24.12 3.35 -11.43
CA MET A 1 22.70 3.76 -11.52
C MET A 1 22.06 2.85 -12.56
N HIS A 2 21.12 1.98 -12.18
CA HIS A 2 20.51 0.99 -13.07
C HIS A 2 19.02 1.31 -13.25
N PRO A 3 18.66 2.28 -14.11
CA PRO A 3 17.28 2.75 -14.24
C PRO A 3 16.32 1.70 -14.83
N PHE A 4 16.83 0.62 -15.40
CA PHE A 4 16.04 -0.42 -16.08
C PHE A 4 16.16 -1.81 -15.46
N THR A 5 16.94 -1.98 -14.38
CA THR A 5 16.94 -3.25 -13.65
C THR A 5 15.61 -3.42 -12.93
N PRO A 6 15.06 -4.66 -12.86
CA PRO A 6 13.85 -4.93 -12.12
C PRO A 6 13.95 -4.38 -10.70
N HIS A 7 13.01 -3.51 -10.33
CA HIS A 7 12.86 -3.13 -8.93
C HIS A 7 12.30 -4.33 -8.17
N ALA A 8 12.77 -4.53 -6.94
CA ALA A 8 12.25 -5.61 -6.08
C ALA A 8 10.72 -5.51 -5.89
N VAL A 9 10.19 -4.29 -5.93
CA VAL A 9 8.75 -4.00 -5.83
C VAL A 9 8.24 -3.51 -7.18
N GLU A 10 7.15 -4.12 -7.63
CA GLU A 10 6.47 -3.76 -8.87
C GLU A 10 5.80 -2.39 -8.76
N THR A 11 5.97 -1.56 -9.78
CA THR A 11 5.24 -0.31 -9.94
C THR A 11 4.06 -0.53 -10.86
N ILE A 12 2.89 -0.07 -10.45
CA ILE A 12 1.64 -0.26 -11.20
C ILE A 12 1.06 1.08 -11.67
N GLY A 13 0.27 1.04 -12.74
CA GLY A 13 -0.46 2.18 -13.29
C GLY A 13 -1.92 2.26 -12.84
N GLU A 14 -2.66 3.23 -13.36
CA GLU A 14 -4.03 3.53 -12.94
C GLU A 14 -5.02 2.41 -13.28
N LEU A 15 -4.86 1.77 -14.44
CA LEU A 15 -5.70 0.64 -14.84
C LEU A 15 -5.52 -0.57 -13.92
N ASP A 16 -4.29 -0.84 -13.48
CA ASP A 16 -3.99 -1.91 -12.52
C ASP A 16 -4.62 -1.62 -11.16
N VAL A 17 -4.52 -0.37 -10.67
CA VAL A 17 -5.17 0.03 -9.42
C VAL A 17 -6.69 -0.14 -9.52
N ILE A 18 -7.30 0.26 -10.64
CA ILE A 18 -8.74 0.08 -10.88
C ILE A 18 -9.10 -1.41 -10.83
N ASP A 19 -8.30 -2.28 -11.44
CA ASP A 19 -8.51 -3.73 -11.40
C ASP A 19 -8.45 -4.28 -9.96
N TYR A 20 -7.43 -3.89 -9.18
CA TYR A 20 -7.32 -4.28 -7.77
C TYR A 20 -8.50 -3.78 -6.92
N VAL A 21 -8.92 -2.53 -7.11
CA VAL A 21 -10.07 -1.93 -6.42
C VAL A 21 -11.36 -2.68 -6.78
N LYS A 22 -11.54 -3.06 -8.05
CA LYS A 22 -12.70 -3.86 -8.49
C LYS A 22 -12.69 -5.24 -7.84
N LYS A 23 -11.57 -5.95 -7.88
CA LYS A 23 -11.42 -7.27 -7.23
C LYS A 23 -11.73 -7.19 -5.75
N LYS A 24 -11.16 -6.21 -5.04
CA LYS A 24 -11.44 -6.00 -3.61
C LYS A 24 -12.92 -5.70 -3.36
N SER A 25 -13.53 -4.86 -4.19
CA SER A 25 -14.97 -4.55 -4.10
C SER A 25 -15.86 -5.76 -4.40
N SER A 26 -15.37 -6.75 -5.14
CA SER A 26 -16.07 -8.01 -5.43
C SER A 26 -15.84 -9.10 -4.38
N GLY A 27 -15.15 -8.80 -3.28
CA GLY A 27 -14.96 -9.71 -2.15
C GLY A 27 -13.60 -10.41 -2.10
N ASP A 28 -12.63 -10.01 -2.92
CA ASP A 28 -11.27 -10.52 -2.81
C ASP A 28 -10.58 -9.90 -1.57
N ASP A 29 -10.64 -10.62 -0.45
CA ASP A 29 -10.04 -10.20 0.81
C ASP A 29 -8.52 -10.38 0.88
N ASP A 30 -7.90 -11.00 -0.12
CA ASP A 30 -6.44 -11.12 -0.21
C ASP A 30 -5.78 -9.84 -0.72
N ILE A 31 -6.55 -8.81 -1.07
CA ILE A 31 -6.07 -7.50 -1.51
C ILE A 31 -6.30 -6.46 -0.40
N VAL A 32 -5.30 -5.64 -0.14
CA VAL A 32 -5.42 -4.45 0.70
C VAL A 32 -4.93 -3.24 -0.06
N VAL A 33 -5.82 -2.28 -0.29
CA VAL A 33 -5.45 -0.97 -0.83
C VAL A 33 -5.08 -0.07 0.35
N ILE A 34 -3.87 0.50 0.36
CA ILE A 34 -3.32 1.22 1.50
C ILE A 34 -2.96 2.65 1.11
N ASP A 35 -3.66 3.59 1.74
CA ASP A 35 -3.28 4.99 1.75
C ASP A 35 -2.21 5.21 2.83
N THR A 36 -0.98 5.47 2.41
CA THR A 36 0.16 5.65 3.34
C THR A 36 0.32 7.07 3.87
N ARG A 37 -0.58 7.98 3.47
CA ARG A 37 -0.50 9.40 3.85
C ARG A 37 -0.75 9.58 5.34
N THR A 38 -0.25 10.66 5.89
CA THR A 38 -0.67 11.12 7.22
C THR A 38 -2.18 11.40 7.24
N PRO A 39 -2.89 11.15 8.37
CA PRO A 39 -4.36 11.08 8.40
C PRO A 39 -5.09 12.35 7.95
N ASN A 40 -4.45 13.52 8.08
CA ASN A 40 -5.01 14.78 7.61
C ASN A 40 -5.29 14.77 6.10
N TRP A 41 -4.49 14.08 5.29
CA TRP A 41 -4.66 14.06 3.84
C TRP A 41 -5.93 13.33 3.39
N PRO A 42 -6.18 12.06 3.80
CA PRO A 42 -7.45 11.39 3.49
C PRO A 42 -8.67 12.18 3.98
N VAL A 43 -8.60 12.82 5.14
CA VAL A 43 -9.70 13.65 5.67
C VAL A 43 -10.01 14.83 4.75
N ILE A 44 -8.98 15.54 4.26
CA ILE A 44 -9.15 16.74 3.43
C ILE A 44 -9.47 16.39 1.98
N THR A 45 -8.87 15.31 1.47
CA THR A 45 -8.80 15.06 0.02
C THR A 45 -9.49 13.78 -0.42
N GLY A 46 -9.97 12.96 0.52
CA GLY A 46 -10.43 11.60 0.26
C GLY A 46 -9.30 10.66 -0.17
N GLY A 47 -9.61 9.37 -0.27
CA GLY A 47 -8.72 8.33 -0.78
C GLY A 47 -9.33 7.56 -1.93
N ILE A 48 -8.57 6.59 -2.44
CA ILE A 48 -9.03 5.64 -3.46
C ILE A 48 -10.09 4.73 -2.82
N PRO A 49 -11.19 4.41 -3.54
CA PRO A 49 -12.21 3.48 -3.03
C PRO A 49 -11.59 2.17 -2.53
N THR A 50 -12.19 1.57 -1.48
CA THR A 50 -11.73 0.36 -0.77
C THR A 50 -10.43 0.50 0.03
N ALA A 51 -9.73 1.65 -0.06
CA ALA A 51 -8.51 1.85 0.69
C ALA A 51 -8.75 1.94 2.20
N ILE A 52 -7.74 1.56 2.97
CA ILE A 52 -7.62 1.89 4.39
C ILE A 52 -6.43 2.83 4.59
N ASN A 53 -6.55 3.79 5.51
CA ASN A 53 -5.42 4.65 5.84
C ASN A 53 -4.51 3.98 6.87
N ILE A 54 -3.26 3.73 6.48
CA ILE A 54 -2.20 3.29 7.39
C ILE A 54 -1.00 4.22 7.18
N PRO A 55 -0.85 5.28 8.00
CA PRO A 55 0.22 6.24 7.86
C PRO A 55 1.60 5.58 7.84
N TYR A 56 2.48 6.03 6.94
CA TYR A 56 3.82 5.48 6.79
C TYR A 56 4.65 5.49 8.09
N THR A 57 4.34 6.40 9.01
CA THR A 57 4.98 6.50 10.33
C THR A 57 4.73 5.27 11.20
N HIS A 58 3.62 4.57 11.01
CA HIS A 58 3.31 3.34 11.75
C HIS A 58 4.29 2.22 11.39
N PHE A 59 4.70 2.13 10.13
CA PHE A 59 5.68 1.15 9.67
C PHE A 59 7.12 1.47 10.12
N LYS A 60 7.40 2.67 10.63
CA LYS A 60 8.73 3.01 11.17
C LYS A 60 8.98 2.42 12.56
N LYS A 61 7.91 2.11 13.29
CA LYS A 61 7.99 1.53 14.65
C LYS A 61 7.78 0.03 14.51
N LYS A 62 8.77 -0.77 14.89
CA LYS A 62 8.75 -2.23 14.66
C LYS A 62 7.51 -2.86 15.27
N GLU A 63 7.24 -2.60 16.55
CA GLU A 63 6.12 -3.19 17.29
C GLU A 63 4.79 -2.87 16.62
N LYS A 64 4.60 -1.61 16.20
CA LYS A 64 3.38 -1.18 15.52
C LYS A 64 3.25 -1.75 14.11
N ALA A 65 4.37 -1.86 13.39
CA ALA A 65 4.39 -2.47 12.06
C ALA A 65 4.01 -3.95 12.12
N LEU A 66 4.51 -4.67 13.12
CA LEU A 66 4.21 -6.07 13.36
C LEU A 66 2.73 -6.29 13.68
N GLU A 67 2.16 -5.51 14.62
CA GLU A 67 0.73 -5.52 14.94
C GLU A 67 -0.13 -5.31 13.68
N ILE A 68 0.23 -4.32 12.84
CA ILE A 68 -0.48 -4.08 11.58
C ILE A 68 -0.35 -5.26 10.62
N MET A 69 0.84 -5.85 10.50
CA MET A 69 1.08 -6.98 9.61
C MET A 69 0.23 -8.19 10.01
N GLU A 70 0.10 -8.43 11.31
CA GLU A 70 -0.74 -9.48 11.87
C GLU A 70 -2.22 -9.20 11.68
N ASP A 71 -2.71 -8.08 12.21
CA ASP A 71 -4.14 -7.76 12.26
C ASP A 71 -4.75 -7.47 10.90
N LYS A 72 -3.96 -6.94 9.96
CA LYS A 72 -4.49 -6.36 8.70
C LYS A 72 -3.90 -6.99 7.45
N LEU A 73 -2.67 -7.49 7.49
CA LEU A 73 -1.95 -7.89 6.27
C LEU A 73 -1.77 -9.41 6.12
N GLY A 74 -2.36 -10.20 7.03
CA GLY A 74 -2.38 -11.67 6.93
C GLY A 74 -1.06 -12.34 7.29
N VAL A 75 -0.20 -11.67 8.07
CA VAL A 75 1.05 -12.27 8.56
C VAL A 75 0.77 -13.00 9.86
N GLN A 76 1.29 -14.21 10.04
CA GLN A 76 1.11 -14.99 11.26
C GLN A 76 2.39 -15.00 12.10
N VAL A 77 2.21 -15.09 13.42
CA VAL A 77 3.29 -15.18 14.39
C VAL A 77 3.25 -16.56 15.04
N ASP A 78 4.09 -17.45 14.53
CA ASP A 78 4.42 -18.69 15.23
C ASP A 78 5.79 -18.49 15.91
N ASP A 79 6.79 -19.34 15.63
CA ASP A 79 8.18 -19.16 16.08
C ASP A 79 8.97 -18.14 15.22
N THR A 80 8.51 -17.93 13.99
CA THR A 80 9.03 -16.95 13.03
C THR A 80 7.86 -16.31 12.28
N TRP A 81 8.10 -15.16 11.65
CA TRP A 81 7.07 -14.49 10.85
C TRP A 81 6.72 -15.34 9.62
N ASN A 82 5.47 -15.76 9.56
CA ASN A 82 4.95 -16.57 8.47
C ASN A 82 4.16 -15.69 7.49
N PHE A 83 4.70 -15.52 6.29
CA PHE A 83 4.11 -14.72 5.21
C PHE A 83 3.28 -15.54 4.21
N THR A 84 2.99 -16.82 4.50
CA THR A 84 2.23 -17.71 3.60
C THR A 84 0.88 -17.12 3.21
N TYR A 85 0.20 -16.48 4.17
CA TYR A 85 -1.11 -15.85 3.99
C TYR A 85 -1.02 -14.32 3.79
N ALA A 86 0.18 -13.81 3.52
CA ALA A 86 0.38 -12.38 3.31
C ALA A 86 -0.44 -11.87 2.12
N LYS A 87 -1.22 -10.82 2.38
CA LYS A 87 -2.08 -10.15 1.40
C LYS A 87 -1.26 -9.42 0.34
N THR A 88 -1.88 -9.14 -0.80
CA THR A 88 -1.32 -8.25 -1.82
C THR A 88 -1.60 -6.80 -1.42
N LEU A 89 -0.54 -6.01 -1.26
CA LEU A 89 -0.61 -4.62 -0.83
C LEU A 89 -0.56 -3.70 -2.04
N VAL A 90 -1.61 -2.91 -2.26
CA VAL A 90 -1.64 -1.84 -3.27
C VAL A 90 -1.44 -0.52 -2.55
N MET A 91 -0.22 0.00 -2.57
CA MET A 91 0.19 1.11 -1.71
C MET A 91 0.35 2.41 -2.52
N TYR A 92 -0.12 3.53 -1.96
CA TYR A 92 -0.01 4.85 -2.60
C TYR A 92 0.12 6.01 -1.61
N CYS A 93 0.50 7.19 -2.13
CA CYS A 93 0.55 8.47 -1.40
C CYS A 93 -0.02 9.61 -2.29
N ASN A 94 0.41 10.86 -2.12
CA ASN A 94 -0.05 12.03 -2.86
C ASN A 94 0.40 12.03 -4.32
N GLY A 95 1.60 11.55 -4.63
CA GLY A 95 2.07 11.46 -6.01
C GLY A 95 3.53 11.08 -6.12
N VAL A 96 4.08 11.21 -7.32
CA VAL A 96 5.43 10.71 -7.68
C VAL A 96 6.57 11.32 -6.83
N TRP A 97 6.35 12.50 -6.25
CA TRP A 97 7.28 13.21 -5.38
C TRP A 97 7.17 12.79 -3.91
N CYS A 98 6.12 12.05 -3.53
CA CYS A 98 5.88 11.70 -2.13
C CYS A 98 6.76 10.52 -1.66
N GLY A 99 7.59 10.78 -0.65
CA GLY A 99 8.44 9.77 -0.02
C GLY A 99 7.76 8.86 1.03
N GLN A 100 6.47 9.05 1.35
CA GLN A 100 5.80 8.29 2.42
C GLN A 100 5.60 6.81 2.04
N THR A 101 5.06 6.51 0.85
CA THR A 101 4.94 5.11 0.39
C THR A 101 6.29 4.42 0.23
N PRO A 102 7.32 5.03 -0.40
CA PRO A 102 8.66 4.45 -0.43
C PRO A 102 9.22 4.12 0.96
N ALA A 103 9.00 5.00 1.95
CA ALA A 103 9.44 4.76 3.32
C ALA A 103 8.71 3.57 3.98
N ALA A 104 7.39 3.46 3.78
CA ALA A 104 6.59 2.33 4.27
C ALA A 104 7.03 1.01 3.61
N ILE A 105 7.20 1.00 2.28
CA ILE A 105 7.67 -0.17 1.52
C ILE A 105 9.04 -0.61 2.02
N LYS A 106 10.01 0.31 2.18
CA LYS A 106 11.35 -0.02 2.68
C LYS A 106 11.30 -0.67 4.06
N ALA A 107 10.43 -0.18 4.95
CA ALA A 107 10.26 -0.78 6.28
C ALA A 107 9.66 -2.19 6.19
N LEU A 108 8.58 -2.38 5.43
CA LEU A 108 7.95 -3.69 5.22
C LEU A 108 8.93 -4.72 4.65
N LEU A 109 9.72 -4.35 3.64
CA LEU A 109 10.78 -5.20 3.10
C LEU A 109 11.83 -5.54 4.16
N GLY A 110 12.20 -4.57 5.00
CA GLY A 110 13.13 -4.79 6.13
C GLY A 110 12.59 -5.73 7.20
N TYR A 111 11.26 -5.86 7.32
CA TYR A 111 10.61 -6.85 8.19
C TYR A 111 10.37 -8.20 7.48
N GLY A 112 10.75 -8.35 6.21
CA GLY A 112 10.62 -9.59 5.47
C GLY A 112 9.34 -9.74 4.64
N TYR A 113 8.51 -8.68 4.54
CA TYR A 113 7.30 -8.74 3.72
C TYR A 113 7.66 -9.06 2.26
N PRO A 114 6.99 -10.03 1.60
CA PRO A 114 7.39 -10.47 0.27
C PRO A 114 7.27 -9.33 -0.76
N ALA A 115 8.38 -9.00 -1.42
CA ALA A 115 8.41 -7.88 -2.37
C ALA A 115 7.42 -8.07 -3.54
N ALA A 116 7.21 -9.31 -3.97
CA ALA A 116 6.23 -9.68 -5.01
C ALA A 116 4.76 -9.39 -4.63
N LYS A 117 4.46 -9.31 -3.32
CA LYS A 117 3.13 -9.00 -2.78
C LYS A 117 2.92 -7.49 -2.61
N ILE A 118 3.91 -6.65 -2.90
CA ILE A 118 3.78 -5.20 -2.81
C ILE A 118 3.65 -4.61 -4.22
N LYS A 119 2.59 -3.83 -4.44
CA LYS A 119 2.32 -3.08 -5.66
C LYS A 119 2.36 -1.60 -5.34
N TYR A 120 3.24 -0.86 -5.99
CA TYR A 120 3.44 0.56 -5.72
C TYR A 120 2.84 1.43 -6.82
N TYR A 121 1.74 2.11 -6.50
CA TYR A 121 1.15 3.12 -7.37
C TYR A 121 1.82 4.49 -7.16
N ARG A 122 2.81 4.79 -8.01
CA ARG A 122 3.63 6.01 -7.93
C ARG A 122 2.85 7.29 -8.23
N GLY A 123 1.89 7.22 -9.15
CA GLY A 123 1.06 8.36 -9.54
C GLY A 123 0.27 8.96 -8.37
N GLY A 124 -0.08 8.11 -7.40
CA GLY A 124 -0.76 8.52 -6.17
C GLY A 124 -2.06 9.26 -6.42
N MET A 125 -2.49 10.02 -5.42
CA MET A 125 -3.72 10.80 -5.49
C MET A 125 -3.68 11.92 -6.54
N ASN A 126 -2.51 12.45 -6.88
CA ASN A 126 -2.36 13.46 -7.92
C ASN A 126 -2.79 12.88 -9.28
N SER A 127 -2.19 11.77 -9.71
CA SER A 127 -2.61 11.12 -10.98
C SER A 127 -4.06 10.67 -10.93
N TRP A 128 -4.49 10.04 -9.82
CA TRP A 128 -5.86 9.55 -9.67
C TRP A 128 -6.90 10.67 -9.86
N LYS A 129 -6.68 11.82 -9.22
CA LYS A 129 -7.57 12.97 -9.31
C LYS A 129 -7.48 13.72 -10.63
N SER A 130 -6.29 13.83 -11.21
CA SER A 130 -6.12 14.47 -12.53
C SER A 130 -6.89 13.75 -13.63
N LEU A 131 -7.14 12.45 -13.47
CA LEU A 131 -7.99 11.66 -14.38
C LEU A 131 -9.48 11.72 -14.05
N GLY A 132 -9.90 12.50 -13.05
CA GLY A 132 -11.30 12.61 -12.64
C GLY A 132 -11.86 11.36 -11.94
N LEU A 133 -11.00 10.48 -11.42
CA LEU A 133 -11.43 9.25 -10.78
C LEU A 133 -12.02 9.50 -9.38
N LYS A 134 -13.02 8.69 -9.01
CA LYS A 134 -13.80 8.83 -7.77
C LYS A 134 -12.91 8.73 -6.53
N THR A 135 -13.18 9.56 -5.52
CA THR A 135 -12.61 9.43 -4.18
C THR A 135 -13.70 9.18 -3.14
N VAL A 136 -13.30 8.66 -1.98
CA VAL A 136 -14.17 8.43 -0.82
C VAL A 136 -13.51 8.97 0.44
N ASN A 137 -14.29 9.23 1.49
CA ASN A 137 -13.75 9.52 2.81
C ASN A 137 -13.22 8.22 3.43
N LEU A 138 -12.03 8.29 4.05
CA LEU A 138 -11.38 7.17 4.73
C LEU A 138 -11.36 7.39 6.24
#